data_AF-A0A2N9ETN0-F1
#
_entry.id   AF-A0A2N9ETN0-F1
#
_cell.length_a   1.000
_cell.length_b   1.000
_cell.length_c   1.000
_cell.angle_alpha   90.00
_cell.angle_beta   90.00
_cell.angle_gamma   90.00
#
_symmetry.space_group_name_H-M   'P 1'
#
loop_
_entity.id
_entity.type
_entity.pdbx_description
1 polymer ?
#
loop_
_entity_poly.entity_id
_entity_poly.type
_entity_poly.pdbx_seq_one_letter_code
_entity_poly.pdbx_strand_id
1 'polypeptide(L)' 'MIREGNIAMYDYNDEDENRKHYGQSTPPVYNMTSIPNDLPLFLSYGGAAALSDVKDVQLLLDSLKDHDGDKLVV' A
#
# COMPACT_ATOMS: atom_id res chain seq x y z
N MET A 1 -6.47 6.45 1.08
CA MET A 1 -5.27 7.20 1.53
C MET A 1 -5.60 8.52 2.18
N ILE A 2 -6.03 9.59 1.49
CA ILE A 2 -6.20 10.91 2.17
C ILE A 2 -7.34 10.95 3.20
N ARG A 3 -8.49 10.35 2.91
CA ARG A 3 -9.66 10.35 3.83
C ARG A 3 -9.56 9.25 4.88
N GLU A 4 -9.31 8.02 4.43
CA GLU A 4 -9.33 6.81 5.27
C GLU A 4 -7.97 6.43 5.87
N GLY A 5 -6.87 7.07 5.46
CA GLY A 5 -5.52 6.75 5.94
C GLY A 5 -4.97 5.38 5.53
N ASN A 6 -5.70 4.60 4.72
CA ASN A 6 -5.30 3.26 4.29
C ASN A 6 -5.11 3.14 2.77
N ILE A 7 -4.53 2.01 2.35
CA ILE A 7 -4.38 1.61 0.95
C ILE A 7 -5.39 0.49 0.70
N ALA A 8 -6.50 0.82 0.07
CA ALA A 8 -7.61 -0.09 -0.20
C ALA A 8 -8.02 -0.01 -1.67
N MET A 9 -8.84 -0.97 -2.11
CA MET A 9 -9.52 -0.88 -3.40
C MET A 9 -10.45 0.34 -3.45
N TYR A 10 -10.92 0.69 -4.64
CA TYR A 10 -11.78 1.87 -4.83
C TYR A 10 -13.12 1.72 -4.09
N ASP A 11 -13.55 2.77 -3.41
CA ASP A 11 -14.89 2.82 -2.81
C ASP A 11 -15.90 3.42 -3.79
N TYR A 12 -16.88 2.62 -4.19
CA TYR A 12 -17.99 3.07 -5.02
C TYR A 12 -18.98 3.95 -4.25
N ASN A 13 -18.83 4.09 -2.92
CA ASN A 13 -19.75 4.78 -2.02
C ASN A 13 -21.18 4.23 -2.08
N ASP A 14 -21.31 2.97 -2.49
CA ASP A 14 -22.55 2.22 -2.58
C ASP A 14 -22.24 0.76 -2.22
N GLU A 15 -22.95 0.23 -1.21
CA GLU A 15 -22.66 -1.10 -0.68
C GLU A 15 -22.98 -2.22 -1.68
N ASP A 16 -23.97 -2.03 -2.56
CA ASP A 16 -24.36 -3.04 -3.54
C ASP A 16 -23.38 -3.05 -4.72
N GLU A 17 -22.88 -1.88 -5.16
CA GLU A 17 -21.79 -1.81 -6.13
C GLU A 17 -20.49 -2.39 -5.56
N ASN A 18 -20.12 -2.06 -4.32
CA ASN A 18 -18.97 -2.69 -3.66
C ASN A 18 -19.14 -4.21 -3.58
N ARG A 19 -20.33 -4.73 -3.27
CA ARG A 19 -20.60 -6.19 -3.26
C ARG A 19 -20.49 -6.81 -4.65
N LYS A 20 -20.95 -6.14 -5.70
CA LYS A 20 -20.79 -6.62 -7.08
C LYS A 20 -19.31 -6.73 -7.48
N HIS A 21 -18.47 -5.81 -7.02
CA HIS A 21 -17.05 -5.79 -7.35
C HIS A 21 -16.19 -6.69 -6.44
N TYR A 22 -16.51 -6.77 -5.15
CA TYR A 22 -15.62 -7.34 -4.13
C TYR A 22 -16.24 -8.49 -3.32
N GLY A 23 -17.54 -8.75 -3.47
CA GLY A 23 -18.27 -9.71 -2.63
C GLY A 23 -18.52 -9.24 -1.19
N GLN A 24 -18.16 -8.00 -0.86
CA GLN A 24 -18.33 -7.38 0.45
C GLN A 24 -18.76 -5.90 0.30
N SER A 25 -19.40 -5.33 1.32
CA SER A 25 -19.97 -3.96 1.25
C SER A 25 -18.93 -2.85 1.34
N THR A 26 -17.72 -3.16 1.80
CA THR A 26 -16.61 -2.21 1.91
C THR A 26 -15.45 -2.62 1.00
N PRO A 27 -14.64 -1.69 0.50
CA PRO A 27 -13.48 -2.03 -0.31
C PRO A 27 -12.44 -2.83 0.50
N PRO A 28 -11.90 -3.93 -0.04
CA PRO A 28 -10.82 -4.66 0.60
C PRO A 28 -9.58 -3.78 0.78
N VAL A 29 -8.94 -3.88 1.95
CA VAL A 29 -7.63 -3.26 2.23
C VAL A 29 -6.53 -4.13 1.64
N TYR A 30 -5.55 -3.51 0.99
CA TYR A 30 -4.36 -4.23 0.52
C TYR A 30 -3.47 -4.60 1.70
N ASN A 31 -3.27 -5.91 1.89
CA ASN A 31 -2.33 -6.40 2.89
C ASN A 31 -0.90 -6.37 2.34
N MET A 32 -0.07 -5.44 2.84
CA MET A 32 1.32 -5.32 2.40
C MET A 32 2.18 -6.52 2.76
N THR A 33 1.82 -7.30 3.80
CA THR A 33 2.52 -8.55 4.13
C THR A 33 2.32 -9.66 3.09
N SER A 34 1.41 -9.45 2.13
CA SER A 34 1.22 -10.37 1.00
C SER A 34 2.28 -10.18 -0.08
N ILE A 35 3.06 -9.09 -0.04
CA ILE A 35 4.25 -8.94 -0.88
C ILE A 35 5.30 -9.90 -0.32
N PRO A 36 5.85 -10.83 -1.12
CA PRO A 36 6.84 -11.78 -0.62
C PRO A 36 8.10 -11.08 -0.13
N ASN A 37 8.57 -11.40 1.08
CA ASN A 37 9.76 -10.78 1.67
C ASN A 37 11.02 -10.95 0.81
N ASP A 38 11.08 -12.02 0.01
CA ASP A 38 12.19 -12.33 -0.89
C ASP A 38 12.09 -11.66 -2.26
N LEU A 39 10.99 -10.94 -2.54
CA LEU A 39 10.88 -10.10 -3.72
C LEU A 39 11.85 -8.92 -3.59
N PRO A 40 12.84 -8.78 -4.49
CA PRO A 40 13.76 -7.65 -4.43
C PRO A 40 13.02 -6.34 -4.72
N LEU A 41 13.06 -5.40 -3.77
CA LEU A 41 12.42 -4.09 -3.89
C LEU A 41 13.46 -2.98 -3.88
N PHE A 42 13.34 -2.06 -4.82
CA PHE A 42 14.07 -0.79 -4.80
C PHE A 42 13.06 0.35 -4.71
N LEU A 43 13.12 1.14 -3.63
CA LEU A 43 12.23 2.27 -3.38
C LEU A 43 13.04 3.55 -3.18
N SER A 44 12.72 4.59 -3.94
CA SER A 44 13.33 5.91 -3.81
C SER A 44 12.26 6.98 -3.65
N TYR A 45 12.48 7.95 -2.75
CA TYR A 45 11.57 9.08 -2.54
C TYR A 45 12.36 10.37 -2.27
N GLY A 46 11.78 11.51 -2.63
CA GLY A 46 12.39 12.83 -2.44
C GLY A 46 11.81 13.54 -1.24
N GLY A 47 12.65 14.09 -0.36
CA GLY A 47 12.19 14.78 0.86
C GLY A 47 11.32 16.02 0.62
N ALA A 48 11.36 16.60 -0.59
CA ALA A 48 10.52 17.72 -1.00
C ALA A 48 9.33 17.30 -1.88
N ALA A 49 9.04 16.00 -1.98
CA ALA A 49 7.90 15.51 -2.77
C ALA A 49 6.58 15.92 -2.11
N ALA A 50 5.70 16.55 -2.90
CA ALA A 50 4.43 17.07 -2.40
C ALA A 50 3.33 16.01 -2.26
N LEU A 51 3.45 14.89 -2.99
CA LEU A 51 2.45 13.81 -2.98
C LEU A 51 2.92 12.57 -2.22
N SER A 52 4.22 12.26 -2.27
CA SER A 52 4.86 11.18 -1.50
C SER A 52 5.68 11.78 -0.37
N ASP A 53 5.00 12.47 0.54
CA ASP A 53 5.69 13.11 1.65
C ASP A 53 6.35 12.08 2.58
N VAL A 54 7.32 12.56 3.36
CA VAL A 54 8.17 11.69 4.18
C VAL A 54 7.38 10.85 5.18
N LYS A 55 6.23 11.35 5.69
CA LYS A 55 5.44 10.61 6.68
C LYS A 55 4.73 9.41 6.05
N ASP A 56 4.09 9.62 4.90
CA ASP A 56 3.40 8.56 4.17
C ASP A 56 4.39 7.48 3.70
N VAL A 57 5.59 7.89 3.27
CA VAL A 57 6.64 6.93 2.91
C VAL A 57 7.13 6.16 4.13
N GLN A 58 7.27 6.78 5.30
CA GLN A 58 7.67 6.06 6.52
C GLN A 58 6.65 4.98 6.90
N LEU A 59 5.34 5.26 6.79
CA LEU A 59 4.28 4.27 7.02
C LEU A 59 4.37 3.08 6.07
N LEU A 60 4.70 3.34 4.80
CA LEU A 60 4.95 2.29 3.82
C LEU A 60 6.19 1.47 4.18
N LEU A 61 7.30 2.11 4.55
CA LEU A 61 8.53 1.44 4.94
C LEU A 61 8.34 0.57 6.20
N ASP A 62 7.58 1.03 7.18
CA ASP A 62 7.26 0.26 8.38
C ASP A 62 6.47 -1.02 8.06
N SER A 63 5.66 -0.98 6.99
CA SER A 63 4.91 -2.14 6.49
C SER A 63 5.78 -3.13 5.70
N LEU A 64 6.94 -2.68 5.22
CA LEU A 64 7.90 -3.46 4.42
C LEU A 64 9.15 -3.86 5.20
N LYS A 65 9.24 -3.54 6.50
CA LYS A 65 10.45 -3.72 7.34
C LYS A 65 11.02 -5.14 7.38
N ASP A 66 10.18 -6.14 7.08
CA ASP A 66 10.55 -7.56 7.12
C ASP A 66 11.02 -8.11 5.75
N HIS A 67 11.13 -7.23 4.73
CA HIS A 67 11.70 -7.59 3.43
C HIS A 67 13.23 -7.79 3.50
N ASP A 68 13.72 -8.68 2.63
CA ASP A 68 15.14 -8.98 2.50
C ASP A 68 15.87 -7.86 1.74
N GLY A 69 16.47 -6.91 2.47
CA GLY A 69 17.11 -5.70 1.89
C GLY A 69 18.32 -5.93 1.00
N ASP A 70 19.01 -7.07 1.14
CA ASP A 70 20.30 -7.34 0.49
C ASP A 70 20.19 -8.22 -0.77
N LYS A 71 18.98 -8.37 -1.35
CA LYS A 71 18.73 -9.26 -2.51
C LYS A 71 18.74 -8.58 -3.88
N LEU A 72 19.12 -7.31 -3.95
CA LEU A 72 19.28 -6.63 -5.25
C LEU A 72 20.49 -7.19 -6.00
N VAL A 73 20.27 -8.02 -7.02
CA VAL A 73 21.31 -8.51 -7.93
C VAL A 73 21.39 -7.55 -9.12
N VAL A 74 22.56 -6.94 -9.34
CA VAL A 74 22.86 -6.04 -10.47
C VAL A 74 23.62 -6.79 -11.54
#